data_AF-A0A498KS30-F1
#
_entry.id   AF-A0A498KS30-F1
#
_cell.length_a   1.000
_cell.length_b   1.000
_cell.length_c   1.000
_cell.angle_alpha   90.00
_cell.angle_beta   90.00
_cell.angle_gamma   90.00
#
_symmetry.space_group_name_H-M   'P 1'
#
loop_
_entity.id
_entity.type
_entity.pdbx_description
1 polymer ?
#
loop_
_entity_poly.entity_id
_entity_poly.type
_entity_poly.pdbx_seq_one_letter_code
_entity_poly.pdbx_strand_id
1 'polypeptide(L)'
;MKRSQPNVEYLQEHGPATLSELPGEQITTHNKMEGVTTFDPHTGAFGSQSTQVYYLFEDHDPAVIVARWLEANEAQLEDTPRRIIVRTAGSVADEFGDAAREVLPEEGEDSPFSHGEITEAECPRCEDWSGPSNRLAKHLTECEG
;
A
#
# COMPACT_ATOMS: atom_id res chain seq x y z
N MET A 1 -8.19 36.52 16.64
CA MET A 1 -8.73 36.10 15.32
C MET A 1 -8.05 34.79 14.96
N LYS A 2 -8.79 33.67 14.85
CA LYS A 2 -8.22 32.46 14.23
C LYS A 2 -7.85 32.84 12.80
N ARG A 3 -6.58 32.66 12.42
CA ARG A 3 -6.18 32.79 11.02
C ARG A 3 -6.83 31.63 10.27
N SER A 4 -7.62 31.91 9.24
CA SER A 4 -8.14 30.89 8.32
C SER A 4 -7.00 29.97 7.88
N GLN A 5 -7.26 28.68 7.88
CA GLN A 5 -6.30 27.64 7.54
C GLN A 5 -6.78 26.99 6.24
N PRO A 6 -6.42 27.56 5.08
CA PRO A 6 -7.03 27.16 3.82
C PRO A 6 -6.79 25.67 3.52
N ASN A 7 -5.67 25.09 3.96
CA ASN A 7 -5.43 23.65 3.82
C ASN A 7 -6.34 22.79 4.70
N VAL A 8 -6.65 23.23 5.93
CA VAL A 8 -7.57 22.52 6.82
C VAL A 8 -8.98 22.59 6.26
N GLU A 9 -9.42 23.79 5.86
CA GLU A 9 -10.73 24.03 5.24
C GLU A 9 -10.89 23.19 3.97
N TYR A 10 -9.86 23.15 3.11
CA TYR A 10 -9.87 22.30 1.92
C TYR A 10 -10.01 20.81 2.26
N LEU A 11 -9.22 20.31 3.22
CA LEU A 11 -9.27 18.90 3.63
C LEU A 11 -10.64 18.53 4.25
N GLN A 12 -11.28 19.46 4.98
CA GLN A 12 -12.63 19.25 5.50
C GLN A 12 -13.68 19.15 4.40
N GLU A 13 -13.57 19.98 3.36
CA GLU A 13 -14.55 20.06 2.27
C GLU A 13 -14.36 18.97 1.20
N HIS A 14 -13.11 18.60 0.92
CA HIS A 14 -12.75 17.77 -0.23
C HIS A 14 -12.18 16.39 0.14
N GLY A 15 -11.86 16.16 1.41
CA GLY A 15 -11.22 14.92 1.86
C GLY A 15 -9.69 14.95 1.72
N PRO A 16 -9.03 13.78 1.85
CA PRO A 16 -7.58 13.65 1.71
C PRO A 16 -7.07 14.11 0.34
N ALA A 17 -5.90 14.75 0.32
CA ALA A 17 -5.34 15.35 -0.90
C ALA A 17 -3.81 15.33 -0.93
N THR A 18 -3.23 15.40 -2.12
CA THR A 18 -1.79 15.58 -2.33
C THR A 18 -1.39 17.04 -2.12
N LEU A 19 -0.10 17.33 -1.93
CA LEU A 19 0.36 18.71 -1.70
C LEU A 19 0.01 19.66 -2.85
N SER A 20 0.04 19.20 -4.10
CA SER A 20 -0.26 20.02 -5.29
C SER A 20 -1.73 20.43 -5.41
N GLU A 21 -2.62 19.78 -4.68
CA GLU A 21 -4.06 20.09 -4.67
C GLU A 21 -4.42 21.03 -3.53
N LEU A 22 -3.58 21.10 -2.49
CA LEU A 22 -3.81 21.98 -1.36
C LEU A 22 -3.61 23.46 -1.76
N PRO A 23 -4.45 24.38 -1.27
CA PRO A 23 -4.37 25.80 -1.62
C PRO A 23 -3.11 26.50 -1.09
N GLY A 24 -2.50 25.97 -0.03
CA GLY A 24 -1.23 26.44 0.53
C GLY A 24 -0.05 25.63 0.00
N GLU A 25 1.05 26.32 -0.33
CA GLU A 25 2.27 25.74 -0.91
C GLU A 25 2.99 24.72 0.00
N GLN A 26 2.62 24.65 1.28
CA GLN A 26 3.25 23.75 2.27
C GLN A 26 2.32 23.47 3.46
N ILE A 27 2.56 22.36 4.15
CA ILE A 27 1.96 22.09 5.47
C ILE A 27 2.73 22.84 6.55
N THR A 28 2.04 23.76 7.22
CA THR A 28 2.61 24.55 8.32
C THR A 28 2.45 23.86 9.67
N THR A 29 3.19 24.32 10.68
CA THR A 29 3.02 23.89 12.08
C THR A 29 1.58 24.09 12.56
N HIS A 30 0.90 25.15 12.11
CA HIS A 30 -0.48 25.42 12.52
C HIS A 30 -1.46 24.41 11.91
N ASN A 31 -1.24 23.97 10.66
CA ASN A 31 -2.03 22.89 10.08
C ASN A 31 -1.90 21.60 10.90
N LYS A 32 -0.68 21.26 11.32
CA LYS A 32 -0.44 20.08 12.17
C LYS A 32 -1.13 20.19 13.54
N MET A 33 -1.14 21.39 14.12
CA MET A 33 -1.86 21.64 15.38
C MET A 33 -3.38 21.50 15.25
N GLU A 34 -3.93 21.73 14.05
CA GLU A 34 -5.35 21.54 13.74
C GLU A 34 -5.64 20.13 13.19
N GLY A 35 -4.72 19.17 13.35
CA GLY A 35 -4.95 17.76 13.04
C GLY A 35 -4.54 17.30 11.64
N VAL A 36 -3.92 18.17 10.83
CA VAL A 36 -3.39 17.75 9.52
C VAL A 36 -2.18 16.86 9.70
N THR A 37 -2.25 15.68 9.10
CA THR A 37 -1.22 14.65 9.11
C THR A 37 -0.96 14.15 7.68
N THR A 38 0.00 13.25 7.54
CA THR A 38 0.47 12.75 6.25
C THR A 38 0.51 11.25 6.26
N PHE A 39 -0.07 10.65 5.23
CA PHE A 39 0.10 9.26 4.87
C PHE A 39 1.26 9.16 3.89
N ASP A 40 2.37 8.63 4.40
CA ASP A 40 3.62 8.41 3.66
C ASP A 40 4.20 7.05 4.08
N PRO A 41 3.58 5.94 3.64
CA PRO A 41 4.10 4.62 3.98
C PRO A 41 5.47 4.47 3.31
N HIS A 42 6.54 4.29 4.06
CA HIS A 42 7.89 4.28 3.45
C HIS A 42 8.09 3.10 2.49
N THR A 43 8.40 3.43 1.24
CA THR A 43 8.29 2.53 0.08
C THR A 43 9.63 2.05 -0.44
N GLY A 44 10.53 1.57 0.42
CA GLY A 44 11.76 0.92 -0.07
C GLY A 44 11.50 -0.18 -1.11
N ALA A 45 10.27 -0.72 -1.12
CA ALA A 45 9.76 -1.70 -2.08
C ALA A 45 9.32 -1.15 -3.46
N PHE A 46 9.04 0.15 -3.63
CA PHE A 46 8.47 0.70 -4.89
C PHE A 46 9.50 1.42 -5.76
N GLY A 47 10.80 1.30 -5.44
CA GLY A 47 11.91 1.85 -6.24
C GLY A 47 12.03 3.38 -6.28
N SER A 48 11.02 4.11 -5.80
CA SER A 48 10.95 5.57 -5.75
C SER A 48 10.08 6.02 -4.57
N GLN A 49 10.19 7.31 -4.21
CA GLN A 49 9.36 7.91 -3.18
C GLN A 49 7.92 8.02 -3.70
N SER A 50 6.95 7.51 -2.94
CA SER A 50 5.53 7.69 -3.25
C SER A 50 5.10 9.15 -3.05
N THR A 51 4.12 9.58 -3.84
CA THR A 51 3.35 10.79 -3.58
C THR A 51 2.64 10.66 -2.24
N GLN A 52 2.86 11.64 -1.37
CA GLN A 52 2.26 11.73 -0.05
C GLN A 52 0.81 12.22 -0.13
N VAL A 53 -0.03 11.71 0.76
CA VAL A 53 -1.42 12.18 0.93
C VAL A 53 -1.56 12.83 2.30
N TYR A 54 -2.15 14.02 2.34
CA TYR A 54 -2.44 14.78 3.55
C TYR A 54 -3.91 14.63 3.91
N TYR A 55 -4.19 14.50 5.21
CA TYR A 55 -5.53 14.23 5.72
C TYR A 55 -5.70 14.80 7.13
N LEU A 56 -6.94 14.86 7.61
CA LEU A 56 -7.28 15.24 8.97
C LEU A 56 -7.45 13.98 9.81
N PHE A 57 -6.60 13.83 10.84
CA PHE A 57 -6.48 12.57 11.59
C PHE A 57 -7.80 12.10 12.23
N GLU A 58 -8.61 13.03 12.75
CA GLU A 58 -9.87 12.68 13.43
C GLU A 58 -11.08 12.66 12.48
N ASP A 59 -10.96 13.22 11.27
CA ASP A 59 -12.09 13.46 10.38
C ASP A 59 -12.13 12.53 9.16
N HIS A 60 -10.98 11.96 8.76
CA HIS A 60 -10.88 11.16 7.53
C HIS A 60 -10.70 9.68 7.83
N ASP A 61 -11.53 8.87 7.16
CA ASP A 61 -11.49 7.42 7.26
C ASP A 61 -10.22 6.84 6.61
N PRO A 62 -9.52 5.87 7.26
CA PRO A 62 -8.36 5.19 6.68
C PRO A 62 -8.56 4.63 5.28
N ALA A 63 -9.73 4.09 4.95
CA ALA A 63 -10.05 3.57 3.61
C ALA A 63 -10.06 4.67 2.55
N VAL A 64 -10.58 5.85 2.87
CA VAL A 64 -10.57 7.01 1.96
C VAL A 64 -9.14 7.52 1.75
N ILE A 65 -8.32 7.54 2.81
CA ILE A 65 -6.92 7.95 2.74
C ILE A 65 -6.11 6.98 1.87
N VAL A 66 -6.29 5.67 2.07
CA VAL A 66 -5.61 4.64 1.28
C VAL A 66 -6.07 4.69 -0.17
N ALA A 67 -7.37 4.79 -0.45
CA ALA A 67 -7.89 4.92 -1.81
C ALA A 67 -7.28 6.12 -2.55
N ARG A 68 -7.21 7.29 -1.90
CA ARG A 68 -6.58 8.48 -2.46
C ARG A 68 -5.10 8.27 -2.74
N TRP A 69 -4.39 7.59 -1.83
CA TRP A 69 -2.98 7.28 -2.01
C TRP A 69 -2.75 6.31 -3.17
N LEU A 70 -3.59 5.28 -3.33
CA LEU A 70 -3.51 4.37 -4.48
C LEU A 70 -3.68 5.11 -5.80
N GLU A 71 -4.67 6.01 -5.88
CA GLU A 71 -4.92 6.85 -7.07
C GLU A 71 -3.73 7.76 -7.38
N ALA A 72 -3.18 8.45 -6.36
CA ALA A 72 -2.04 9.34 -6.52
C ALA A 72 -0.72 8.63 -6.90
N ASN A 73 -0.67 7.31 -6.76
CA ASN A 73 0.52 6.49 -6.97
C ASN A 73 0.27 5.34 -7.97
N GLU A 74 -0.81 5.37 -8.75
CA GLU A 74 -1.25 4.27 -9.62
C GLU A 74 -0.11 3.73 -10.50
N ALA A 75 0.58 4.62 -11.23
CA ALA A 75 1.68 4.25 -12.11
C ALA A 75 2.91 3.65 -11.38
N GLN A 76 3.11 3.97 -10.10
CA GLN A 76 4.19 3.38 -9.30
C GLN A 76 3.80 2.02 -8.71
N LEU A 77 2.50 1.76 -8.58
CA LEU A 77 1.94 0.57 -7.95
C LEU A 77 1.44 -0.47 -8.95
N GLU A 78 1.39 -0.15 -10.25
CA GLU A 78 0.87 -1.00 -11.33
C GLU A 78 1.44 -2.43 -11.30
N ASP A 79 2.74 -2.60 -11.02
CA ASP A 79 3.40 -3.91 -10.95
C ASP A 79 3.63 -4.40 -9.51
N THR A 80 3.07 -3.71 -8.51
CA THR A 80 3.29 -4.04 -7.10
C THR A 80 2.28 -5.08 -6.62
N PRO A 81 2.72 -6.24 -6.08
CA PRO A 81 1.80 -7.24 -5.57
C PRO A 81 0.92 -6.70 -4.44
N ARG A 82 -0.38 -7.02 -4.44
CA ARG A 82 -1.36 -6.61 -3.40
C ARG A 82 -0.84 -6.78 -1.99
N ARG A 83 -0.23 -7.93 -1.68
CA ARG A 83 0.34 -8.21 -0.35
C ARG A 83 1.41 -7.21 0.09
N ILE A 84 2.18 -6.67 -0.86
CA ILE A 84 3.20 -5.66 -0.60
C ILE A 84 2.52 -4.32 -0.37
N ILE A 85 1.53 -3.94 -1.18
CA ILE A 85 0.75 -2.71 -0.98
C ILE A 85 0.10 -2.69 0.41
N VAL A 86 -0.60 -3.77 0.78
CA VAL A 86 -1.24 -3.93 2.09
C VAL A 86 -0.23 -3.83 3.22
N ARG A 87 0.90 -4.53 3.10
CA ARG A 87 1.96 -4.50 4.12
C ARG A 87 2.57 -3.10 4.25
N THR A 88 2.77 -2.41 3.13
CA THR A 88 3.35 -1.06 3.11
C THR A 88 2.38 -0.06 3.74
N ALA A 89 1.10 -0.09 3.39
CA ALA A 89 0.08 0.73 4.05
C ALA A 89 0.04 0.48 5.57
N GLY A 90 0.02 -0.79 5.96
CA GLY A 90 0.03 -1.20 7.38
C GLY A 90 1.31 -0.84 8.15
N SER A 91 2.39 -0.41 7.47
CA SER A 91 3.60 0.07 8.15
C SER A 91 3.42 1.41 8.84
N VAL A 92 2.39 2.19 8.46
CA VAL A 92 2.03 3.45 9.11
C VAL A 92 1.23 3.17 10.40
N ALA A 93 0.18 2.37 10.29
CA ALA A 93 -0.60 1.81 11.39
C ALA A 93 -1.46 0.65 10.87
N ASP A 94 -1.88 -0.27 11.77
CA ASP A 94 -2.63 -1.47 11.42
C ASP A 94 -3.92 -1.16 10.64
N GLU A 95 -4.63 -0.09 11.02
CA GLU A 95 -5.86 0.39 10.39
C GLU A 95 -5.68 0.72 8.89
N PHE A 96 -4.51 1.21 8.48
CA PHE A 96 -4.21 1.45 7.07
C PHE A 96 -3.96 0.15 6.30
N GLY A 97 -3.44 -0.88 6.96
CA GLY A 97 -3.33 -2.22 6.39
C GLY A 97 -4.70 -2.86 6.19
N ASP A 98 -5.60 -2.71 7.16
CA ASP A 98 -6.98 -3.19 7.08
C ASP A 98 -7.76 -2.44 5.98
N ALA A 99 -7.66 -1.12 5.95
CA ALA A 99 -8.19 -0.27 4.88
C ALA A 99 -7.67 -0.68 3.49
N ALA A 100 -6.38 -0.98 3.36
CA ALA A 100 -5.83 -1.44 2.08
C ALA A 100 -6.42 -2.78 1.64
N ARG A 101 -6.75 -3.69 2.56
CA ARG A 101 -7.42 -4.97 2.22
C ARG A 101 -8.86 -4.76 1.77
N GLU A 102 -9.55 -3.78 2.36
CA GLU A 102 -10.91 -3.41 2.00
C GLU A 102 -10.97 -2.76 0.61
N VAL A 103 -10.07 -1.81 0.34
CA VAL A 103 -10.06 -1.03 -0.90
C VAL A 103 -9.56 -1.86 -2.09
N LEU A 104 -8.54 -2.71 -1.88
CA LEU A 104 -7.98 -3.52 -2.95
C LEU A 104 -8.80 -4.80 -3.13
N PRO A 105 -9.26 -5.11 -4.36
CA PRO A 105 -10.03 -6.31 -4.62
C PRO A 105 -9.27 -7.56 -4.17
N GLU A 106 -10.02 -8.54 -3.65
CA GLU A 106 -9.50 -9.88 -3.33
C GLU A 106 -8.93 -10.52 -4.62
N GLU A 107 -7.85 -11.28 -4.51
CA GLU A 107 -7.27 -11.94 -5.68
C GLU A 107 -8.21 -13.03 -6.22
N GLY A 108 -8.41 -13.05 -7.55
CA GLY A 108 -9.07 -14.10 -8.33
C GLY A 108 -8.21 -14.51 -9.53
N GLU A 109 -8.58 -15.60 -10.23
CA GLU A 109 -7.76 -16.30 -11.26
C GLU A 109 -7.23 -15.43 -12.42
N ASP A 110 -7.76 -14.21 -12.59
CA ASP A 110 -7.29 -13.22 -13.58
C ASP A 110 -6.47 -12.06 -12.97
N SER A 111 -5.94 -12.21 -11.75
CA SER A 111 -5.01 -11.25 -11.14
C SER A 111 -3.60 -11.37 -11.75
N PRO A 112 -3.01 -10.30 -12.32
CA PRO A 112 -1.61 -10.29 -12.73
C PRO A 112 -0.64 -10.42 -11.53
N PHE A 113 -1.16 -10.40 -10.30
CA PHE A 113 -0.42 -10.59 -9.06
C PHE A 113 -0.58 -11.98 -8.42
N SER A 114 -1.31 -12.89 -9.07
CA SER A 114 -1.36 -14.28 -8.65
C SER A 114 0.02 -14.92 -8.81
N HIS A 115 0.76 -15.01 -7.70
CA HIS A 115 1.85 -15.98 -7.63
C HIS A 115 1.19 -17.35 -7.81
N GLY A 116 1.39 -17.97 -8.98
CA GLY A 116 0.73 -19.21 -9.38
C GLY A 116 0.56 -20.18 -8.23
N GLU A 117 -0.63 -20.80 -8.16
CA GLU A 117 -1.08 -21.62 -7.05
C GLU A 117 0.05 -22.52 -6.52
N ILE A 118 0.32 -22.44 -5.21
CA ILE A 118 1.30 -23.33 -4.58
C ILE A 118 0.67 -24.71 -4.50
N THR A 119 0.90 -25.50 -5.55
CA THR A 119 0.48 -26.89 -5.65
C THR A 119 1.54 -27.83 -5.06
N GLU A 120 1.12 -29.06 -4.80
CA GLU A 120 2.04 -30.15 -4.51
C GLU A 120 2.76 -30.56 -5.80
N ALA A 121 4.09 -30.64 -5.75
CA ALA A 121 4.95 -31.00 -6.87
C ALA A 121 5.87 -32.15 -6.46
N GLU A 122 6.10 -33.05 -7.40
CA GLU A 122 7.01 -34.18 -7.25
C GLU A 122 8.37 -33.85 -7.89
N CYS A 123 9.45 -34.36 -7.32
CA CYS A 123 10.77 -34.19 -7.91
C CYS A 123 10.89 -35.05 -9.19
N PRO A 124 11.24 -34.48 -10.36
CA PRO A 124 11.44 -35.27 -11.57
C PRO A 124 12.74 -36.08 -11.56
N ARG A 125 13.57 -35.96 -10.51
CA ARG A 125 14.89 -36.61 -10.42
C ARG A 125 14.94 -37.73 -9.37
N CYS A 126 14.11 -37.68 -8.34
CA CYS A 126 14.03 -38.72 -7.32
C CYS A 126 12.57 -39.00 -6.96
N GLU A 127 12.28 -40.25 -6.63
CA GLU A 127 10.93 -40.68 -6.25
C GLU A 127 10.60 -40.37 -4.78
N ASP A 128 11.60 -39.95 -4.00
CA ASP A 128 11.49 -39.78 -2.54
C ASP A 128 11.11 -38.36 -2.09
N TRP A 129 10.80 -37.45 -3.03
CA TRP A 129 10.44 -36.08 -2.69
C TRP A 129 9.15 -35.62 -3.36
N SER A 130 8.19 -35.25 -2.52
CA SER A 130 7.01 -34.45 -2.86
C SER A 130 6.88 -33.28 -1.88
N GLY A 131 6.44 -32.13 -2.37
CA GLY A 131 6.28 -30.95 -1.53
C GLY A 131 5.78 -29.72 -2.29
N PRO A 132 5.72 -28.55 -1.62
CA PRO A 132 5.24 -27.32 -2.24
C PRO A 132 6.06 -26.95 -3.48
N SER A 133 5.41 -26.60 -4.59
CA SER A 133 6.06 -26.26 -5.86
C SER A 133 7.15 -25.19 -5.74
N ASN A 134 6.99 -24.22 -4.83
CA ASN A 134 7.99 -23.19 -4.56
C ASN A 134 9.26 -23.68 -3.82
N ARG A 135 9.28 -24.91 -3.30
CA ARG A 135 10.45 -25.56 -2.68
C ARG A 135 11.16 -26.54 -3.61
N LEU A 136 10.55 -26.89 -4.74
CA LEU A 136 11.13 -27.83 -5.71
C LEU A 136 12.48 -27.32 -6.25
N ALA A 137 12.59 -26.03 -6.55
CA ALA A 137 13.85 -25.45 -7.04
C ALA A 137 15.01 -25.63 -6.05
N LYS A 138 14.76 -25.44 -4.75
CA LYS A 138 15.76 -25.68 -3.70
C LYS A 138 16.09 -27.16 -3.60
N HIS A 139 15.08 -28.03 -3.55
CA HIS A 139 15.29 -29.47 -3.51
C HIS A 139 16.13 -29.96 -4.71
N LEU A 140 15.85 -29.50 -5.92
CA LEU A 140 16.60 -29.87 -7.14
C LEU A 140 18.09 -29.51 -7.10
N THR A 141 18.49 -28.53 -6.29
CA THR A 141 19.92 -28.20 -6.09
C THR A 141 20.65 -29.17 -5.16
N GLU A 142 19.91 -29.84 -4.29
CA GLU A 142 20.41 -30.80 -3.29
C GLU A 142 20.08 -32.26 -3.68
N CYS A 143 19.30 -32.46 -4.75
CA CYS A 143 18.84 -33.76 -5.20
C CYS A 143 19.94 -34.49 -5.96
N GLU A 144 20.54 -35.47 -5.30
CA GLU A 144 21.36 -36.53 -5.90
C GLU A 144 20.39 -37.61 -6.40
N GLY A 145 20.05 -37.59 -7.70
CA GLY A 145 19.10 -38.54 -8.29
C GLY A 145 19.53 -40.00 -8.18
#